data_AF-A0A1Y1LZD6-F1
#
_entry.id   AF-A0A1Y1LZD6-F1
#
_cell.length_a   1.000
_cell.length_b   1.000
_cell.length_c   1.000
_cell.angle_alpha   90.00
_cell.angle_beta   90.00
_cell.angle_gamma   90.00
#
_symmetry.space_group_name_H-M   'P 1'
#
loop_
_entity.id
_entity.type
_entity.pdbx_description
1 polymer ?
#
loop_
_entity_poly.entity_id
_entity_poly.type
_entity_poly.pdbx_seq_one_letter_code
_entity_poly.pdbx_strand_id
1 'polypeptide(L)'
;MGEGQESKTLAALAEAGEQGHWLVLKNLHLVTAWLPILCQNMKRMQLHKSFRLWLITEPHPGFSSVLARSSLKIAYEVPQGIKNNILRTYSSWGTSYIEKLNPTGSRLFFILACIHALLQERRTYIPQGKLPDLSKLTHYSMLGWSKSYEFNDTDFSTAIRLTVELMQTPNIQIQWNYLTGVCCDSVYGGRIENIQDLGILDSYLSQYFVDEALTHRWRPLGMSNSLPSYSNFQVR
;
A
#
# COMPACT_ATOMS: atom_id res chain seq x y z
N MET A 1 -16.82 -10.56 1.69
CA MET A 1 -18.25 -10.26 1.50
C MET A 1 -18.39 -9.59 0.16
N GLY A 2 -19.19 -10.20 -0.70
CA GLY A 2 -19.54 -9.68 -2.01
C GLY A 2 -21.03 -9.92 -2.23
N GLU A 3 -21.59 -9.30 -3.25
CA GLU A 3 -23.01 -9.39 -3.57
C GLU A 3 -23.45 -10.87 -3.69
N GLY A 4 -24.55 -11.24 -3.03
CA GLY A 4 -25.12 -12.61 -3.05
C GLY A 4 -24.47 -13.63 -2.11
N GLN A 5 -23.47 -13.28 -1.29
CA GLN A 5 -22.84 -14.21 -0.33
C GLN A 5 -23.53 -14.24 1.06
N GLU A 6 -24.60 -13.50 1.23
CA GLU A 6 -25.27 -13.23 2.52
C GLU A 6 -25.81 -14.50 3.16
N SER A 7 -26.56 -15.31 2.41
CA SER A 7 -27.16 -16.55 2.91
C SER A 7 -26.10 -17.58 3.33
N LYS A 8 -25.03 -17.73 2.54
CA LYS A 8 -23.90 -18.60 2.90
C LYS A 8 -23.19 -18.11 4.16
N THR A 9 -23.10 -16.80 4.32
CA THR A 9 -22.50 -16.19 5.51
C THR A 9 -23.32 -16.46 6.77
N LEU A 10 -24.66 -16.41 6.69
CA LEU A 10 -25.53 -16.77 7.82
C LEU A 10 -25.40 -18.24 8.20
N ALA A 11 -25.32 -19.13 7.21
CA ALA A 11 -25.11 -20.57 7.47
C ALA A 11 -23.76 -20.81 8.17
N ALA A 12 -22.69 -20.22 7.64
CA ALA A 12 -21.35 -20.32 8.25
C ALA A 12 -21.29 -19.69 9.66
N LEU A 13 -22.07 -18.63 9.89
CA LEU A 13 -22.18 -18.00 11.20
C LEU A 13 -22.88 -18.90 12.23
N ALA A 14 -23.95 -19.59 11.82
CA ALA A 14 -24.64 -20.54 12.69
C ALA A 14 -23.73 -21.72 13.04
N GLU A 15 -23.10 -22.33 12.03
CA GLU A 15 -22.18 -23.44 12.20
C GLU A 15 -20.99 -23.08 13.10
N ALA A 16 -20.31 -21.96 12.80
CA ALA A 16 -19.18 -21.51 13.60
C ALA A 16 -19.61 -21.09 15.02
N GLY A 17 -20.82 -20.54 15.15
CA GLY A 17 -21.41 -20.17 16.43
C GLY A 17 -21.65 -21.37 17.34
N GLU A 18 -22.13 -22.48 16.80
CA GLU A 18 -22.36 -23.73 17.53
C GLU A 18 -21.05 -24.46 17.86
N GLN A 19 -20.15 -24.58 16.88
CA GLN A 19 -18.90 -25.32 17.02
C GLN A 19 -17.79 -24.52 17.74
N GLY A 20 -17.98 -23.20 17.91
CA GLY A 20 -16.99 -22.33 18.54
C GLY A 20 -15.81 -21.95 17.66
N HIS A 21 -15.97 -22.01 16.33
CA HIS A 21 -14.94 -21.67 15.38
C HIS A 21 -14.77 -20.16 15.20
N TRP A 22 -13.70 -19.77 14.50
CA TRP A 22 -13.43 -18.37 14.20
C TRP A 22 -13.96 -18.08 12.81
N LEU A 23 -14.79 -17.05 12.68
CA LEU A 23 -15.33 -16.60 11.40
C LEU A 23 -14.76 -15.23 11.06
N VAL A 24 -14.23 -15.09 9.85
CA VAL A 24 -13.66 -13.83 9.36
C VAL A 24 -14.48 -13.32 8.18
N LEU A 25 -15.13 -12.16 8.34
CA LEU A 25 -15.87 -11.48 7.29
C LEU A 25 -15.07 -10.31 6.75
N LYS A 26 -14.63 -10.41 5.50
CA LYS A 26 -13.85 -9.36 4.80
C LYS A 26 -14.73 -8.44 3.96
N ASN A 27 -14.28 -7.21 3.73
CA ASN A 27 -14.90 -6.23 2.83
C ASN A 27 -16.35 -5.86 3.19
N LEU A 28 -16.64 -5.69 4.48
CA LEU A 28 -18.02 -5.38 4.92
C LEU A 28 -18.52 -4.00 4.49
N HIS A 29 -17.61 -3.09 4.13
CA HIS A 29 -17.96 -1.78 3.57
C HIS A 29 -18.74 -1.90 2.24
N LEU A 30 -18.64 -3.03 1.53
CA LEU A 30 -19.40 -3.30 0.31
C LEU A 30 -20.85 -3.75 0.57
N VAL A 31 -21.18 -4.18 1.79
CA VAL A 31 -22.48 -4.78 2.14
C VAL A 31 -23.09 -4.13 3.38
N THR A 32 -22.99 -2.80 3.50
CA THR A 32 -23.41 -2.08 4.71
C THR A 32 -24.90 -2.24 5.02
N ALA A 33 -25.74 -2.38 3.99
CA ALA A 33 -27.19 -2.59 4.13
C ALA A 33 -27.55 -3.93 4.82
N TRP A 34 -26.68 -4.94 4.73
CA TRP A 34 -26.91 -6.27 5.31
C TRP A 34 -26.45 -6.38 6.78
N LEU A 35 -25.60 -5.47 7.26
CA LEU A 35 -25.07 -5.48 8.63
C LEU A 35 -26.14 -5.49 9.75
N PRO A 36 -27.29 -4.81 9.62
CA PRO A 36 -28.37 -4.90 10.61
C PRO A 36 -28.93 -6.32 10.73
N ILE A 37 -29.05 -7.05 9.62
CA ILE A 37 -29.53 -8.44 9.58
C ILE A 37 -28.52 -9.35 10.29
N LEU A 38 -27.23 -9.15 10.06
CA LEU A 38 -26.16 -9.86 10.78
C LEU A 38 -26.28 -9.64 12.30
N CYS A 39 -26.46 -8.39 12.74
CA CYS A 39 -26.62 -8.07 14.16
C CYS A 39 -27.82 -8.78 14.79
N GLN A 40 -28.95 -8.83 14.07
CA GLN A 40 -30.17 -9.45 14.57
C GLN A 40 -30.01 -10.97 14.72
N ASN A 41 -29.34 -11.63 13.77
CA ASN A 41 -29.06 -13.06 13.84
C ASN A 41 -28.09 -13.38 14.99
N MET A 42 -27.02 -12.61 15.16
CA MET A 42 -26.08 -12.78 16.28
C MET A 42 -26.75 -12.70 17.66
N LYS A 43 -27.75 -11.82 17.83
CA LYS A 43 -28.51 -11.69 19.09
C LYS A 43 -29.46 -12.85 19.36
N ARG A 44 -29.88 -13.58 18.33
CA ARG A 44 -30.84 -14.69 18.44
C ARG A 44 -30.16 -16.04 18.70
N MET A 45 -28.89 -16.18 18.34
CA MET A 45 -28.16 -17.44 18.47
C MET A 45 -27.49 -17.57 19.83
N GLN A 46 -27.45 -18.79 20.36
CA GLN A 46 -26.60 -19.15 21.49
C GLN A 46 -25.19 -19.43 20.96
N LEU A 47 -24.26 -18.52 21.21
CA LEU A 47 -22.89 -18.62 20.72
C LEU A 47 -22.01 -19.40 21.70
N HIS A 48 -21.21 -20.33 21.18
CA HIS A 48 -20.21 -21.05 21.95
C HIS A 48 -19.15 -20.08 22.53
N LYS A 49 -18.65 -20.34 23.74
CA LYS A 49 -17.71 -19.43 24.46
C LYS A 49 -16.41 -19.16 23.68
N SER A 50 -15.96 -20.13 22.88
CA SER A 50 -14.75 -20.01 22.05
C SER A 50 -14.97 -19.31 20.71
N PHE A 51 -16.22 -19.06 20.32
CA PHE A 51 -16.53 -18.40 19.05
C PHE A 51 -15.93 -17.00 18.99
N ARG A 52 -15.33 -16.64 17.85
CA ARG A 52 -14.80 -15.29 17.59
C ARG A 52 -15.19 -14.84 16.19
N LEU A 53 -15.85 -13.68 16.09
CA LEU A 53 -16.20 -13.06 14.82
C LEU A 53 -15.27 -11.89 14.53
N TRP A 54 -14.51 -11.99 13.45
CA TRP A 54 -13.66 -10.92 12.95
C TRP A 54 -14.35 -10.21 11.79
N LEU A 55 -14.43 -8.89 11.89
CA LEU A 55 -15.05 -8.02 10.91
C LEU A 55 -13.96 -7.12 10.32
N ILE A 56 -13.63 -7.33 9.05
CA ILE A 56 -12.65 -6.52 8.32
C ILE A 56 -13.43 -5.58 7.39
N THR A 57 -13.33 -4.29 7.66
CA THR A 57 -14.05 -3.22 6.94
C THR A 57 -13.17 -2.00 6.79
N GLU A 58 -13.49 -1.18 5.79
CA GLU A 58 -12.98 0.19 5.69
C GLU A 58 -13.95 1.16 6.38
N PRO A 59 -13.51 2.36 6.76
CA PRO A 59 -14.39 3.40 7.29
C PRO A 59 -15.48 3.73 6.26
N HIS A 60 -16.75 3.53 6.63
CA HIS A 60 -17.89 3.80 5.76
C HIS A 60 -19.03 4.45 6.56
N PRO A 61 -19.62 5.56 6.07
CA PRO A 61 -20.66 6.29 6.81
C PRO A 61 -21.93 5.45 7.03
N GLY A 62 -22.20 4.51 6.13
CA GLY A 62 -23.33 3.56 6.25
C GLY A 62 -23.08 2.36 7.17
N PHE A 63 -21.91 2.25 7.80
CA PHE A 63 -21.63 1.12 8.69
C PHE A 63 -22.51 1.15 9.95
N SER A 64 -23.04 -0.01 10.36
CA SER A 64 -23.97 -0.10 11.49
C SER A 64 -23.34 0.39 12.80
N SER A 65 -23.88 1.49 13.34
CA SER A 65 -23.44 2.07 14.63
C SER A 65 -23.64 1.10 15.79
N VAL A 66 -24.69 0.27 15.74
CA VAL A 66 -24.97 -0.78 16.72
C VAL A 66 -23.84 -1.82 16.72
N LEU A 67 -23.45 -2.31 15.54
CA LEU A 67 -22.38 -3.29 15.40
C LEU A 67 -21.03 -2.74 15.90
N ALA A 68 -20.72 -1.51 15.49
CA ALA A 68 -19.49 -0.81 15.87
C ALA A 68 -19.41 -0.50 17.38
N ARG A 69 -20.55 -0.38 18.07
CA ARG A 69 -20.59 -0.19 19.53
C ARG A 69 -20.44 -1.51 20.28
N SER A 70 -20.94 -2.61 19.72
CA SER A 70 -20.83 -3.94 20.31
C SER A 70 -19.51 -4.66 20.04
N SER A 71 -18.67 -4.14 19.15
CA SER A 71 -17.39 -4.76 18.75
C SER A 71 -16.18 -4.07 19.39
N LEU A 72 -15.12 -4.85 19.59
CA LEU A 72 -13.77 -4.31 19.80
C LEU A 72 -13.27 -3.76 18.46
N LYS A 73 -12.88 -2.49 18.46
CA LYS A 73 -12.40 -1.78 17.25
C LYS A 73 -10.89 -1.69 17.28
N ILE A 74 -10.26 -2.21 16.23
CA ILE A 74 -8.82 -2.09 15.98
C ILE A 74 -8.68 -1.33 14.67
N ALA A 75 -8.08 -0.14 14.72
CA ALA A 75 -7.75 0.62 13.53
C ALA A 75 -6.37 0.19 13.03
N TYR A 76 -6.30 -0.22 11.76
CA TYR A 76 -5.03 -0.46 11.09
C TYR A 76 -4.74 0.75 10.20
N GLU A 77 -3.80 1.57 10.64
CA GLU A 77 -3.33 2.72 9.88
C GLU A 77 -1.98 2.41 9.23
N VAL A 78 -1.75 2.98 8.04
CA VAL A 78 -0.43 2.89 7.40
C VAL A 78 0.56 3.68 8.26
N PRO A 79 1.75 3.10 8.58
CA PRO A 79 2.72 3.80 9.41
C PRO A 79 3.13 5.11 8.75
N GLN A 80 3.05 6.21 9.48
CA GLN A 80 3.45 7.52 8.98
C GLN A 80 4.97 7.65 8.89
N GLY A 81 5.42 8.32 7.84
CA GLY A 81 6.80 8.69 7.60
C GLY A 81 7.54 7.71 6.68
N ILE A 82 8.33 8.29 5.78
CA ILE A 82 9.14 7.58 4.78
C ILE A 82 9.94 6.42 5.40
N LYS A 83 10.57 6.65 6.57
CA LYS A 83 11.38 5.63 7.26
C LYS A 83 10.57 4.39 7.62
N ASN A 84 9.39 4.58 8.23
CA ASN A 84 8.58 3.46 8.68
C ASN A 84 7.97 2.71 7.49
N ASN A 85 7.66 3.44 6.42
CA ASN A 85 7.18 2.85 5.19
C ASN A 85 8.26 1.97 4.53
N ILE A 86 9.51 2.47 4.42
CA ILE A 86 10.64 1.65 3.96
C ILE A 86 10.83 0.42 4.85
N LEU A 87 10.81 0.57 6.19
CA LEU A 87 10.93 -0.57 7.10
C LEU A 87 9.83 -1.62 6.87
N ARG A 88 8.59 -1.19 6.67
CA ARG A 88 7.48 -2.08 6.32
C ARG A 88 7.76 -2.82 5.02
N THR A 89 8.16 -2.12 3.97
CA THR A 89 8.52 -2.72 2.68
C THR A 89 9.61 -3.79 2.83
N TYR A 90 10.62 -3.50 3.65
CA TYR A 90 11.70 -4.42 3.97
C TYR A 90 11.23 -5.64 4.80
N SER A 91 10.35 -5.45 5.78
CA SER A 91 9.76 -6.56 6.54
C SER A 91 8.87 -7.46 5.68
N SER A 92 8.16 -6.88 4.70
CA SER A 92 7.27 -7.63 3.81
C SER A 92 8.01 -8.38 2.69
N TRP A 93 9.04 -7.76 2.10
CA TRP A 93 9.67 -8.25 0.87
C TRP A 93 11.17 -8.53 0.97
N GLY A 94 11.82 -8.11 2.06
CA GLY A 94 13.27 -8.19 2.23
C GLY A 94 13.80 -9.61 2.15
N THR A 95 13.21 -10.56 2.87
CA THR A 95 13.63 -11.98 2.85
C THR A 95 13.47 -12.63 1.48
N SER A 96 12.36 -12.33 0.78
CA SER A 96 12.04 -12.91 -0.53
C SER A 96 13.02 -12.51 -1.64
N TYR A 97 13.51 -11.26 -1.58
CA TYR A 97 14.33 -10.67 -2.64
C TYR A 97 15.78 -10.41 -2.21
N ILE A 98 16.03 -9.73 -1.10
CA ILE A 98 17.38 -9.25 -0.73
C ILE A 98 18.37 -10.40 -0.56
N GLU A 99 17.95 -11.52 0.04
CA GLU A 99 18.81 -12.70 0.23
C GLU A 99 19.30 -13.31 -1.10
N LYS A 100 18.58 -13.08 -2.19
CA LYS A 100 18.87 -13.62 -3.52
C LYS A 100 19.55 -12.60 -4.44
N LEU A 101 19.67 -11.34 -4.01
CA LEU A 101 20.21 -10.26 -4.83
C LEU A 101 21.71 -10.08 -4.61
N ASN A 102 22.40 -9.71 -5.69
CA ASN A 102 23.76 -9.20 -5.59
C ASN A 102 23.77 -7.80 -4.91
N PRO A 103 24.94 -7.28 -4.48
CA PRO A 103 25.01 -5.98 -3.80
C PRO A 103 24.38 -4.81 -4.58
N THR A 104 24.50 -4.82 -5.91
CA THR A 104 23.87 -3.84 -6.80
C THR A 104 22.34 -3.94 -6.75
N GLY A 105 21.79 -5.16 -6.75
CA GLY A 105 20.36 -5.42 -6.61
C GLY A 105 19.81 -5.04 -5.25
N SER A 106 20.57 -5.26 -4.17
CA SER A 106 20.18 -4.80 -2.83
C SER A 106 20.11 -3.27 -2.75
N ARG A 107 21.01 -2.55 -3.44
CA ARG A 107 20.95 -1.08 -3.56
C ARG A 107 19.73 -0.63 -4.35
N LEU A 108 19.46 -1.26 -5.50
CA LEU A 108 18.27 -0.97 -6.31
C LEU A 108 16.97 -1.25 -5.56
N PHE A 109 16.91 -2.33 -4.78
CA PHE A 109 15.78 -2.60 -3.91
C PHE A 109 15.54 -1.45 -2.93
N PHE A 110 16.60 -0.91 -2.31
CA PHE A 110 16.47 0.24 -1.41
C PHE A 110 15.99 1.49 -2.16
N ILE A 111 16.54 1.78 -3.35
CA ILE A 111 16.15 2.92 -4.18
C ILE A 111 14.66 2.82 -4.52
N LEU A 112 14.20 1.65 -4.97
CA LEU A 112 12.79 1.38 -5.26
C LEU A 112 11.92 1.51 -4.01
N ALA A 113 12.38 1.03 -2.85
CA ALA A 113 11.65 1.16 -1.59
C ALA A 113 11.52 2.64 -1.17
N CYS A 114 12.55 3.45 -1.40
CA CYS A 114 12.48 4.89 -1.17
C CYS A 114 11.49 5.58 -2.08
N ILE A 115 11.51 5.28 -3.38
CA ILE A 115 10.55 5.82 -4.35
C ILE A 115 9.14 5.43 -3.91
N HIS A 116 8.89 4.14 -3.67
CA HIS A 116 7.58 3.64 -3.27
C HIS A 116 7.06 4.33 -2.00
N ALA A 117 7.91 4.45 -0.98
CA ALA A 117 7.60 5.14 0.25
C ALA A 117 7.29 6.63 0.02
N LEU A 118 8.05 7.30 -0.85
CA LEU A 118 7.85 8.70 -1.19
C LEU A 118 6.51 8.91 -1.91
N LEU A 119 6.18 8.07 -2.90
CA LEU A 119 4.92 8.17 -3.64
C LEU A 119 3.71 7.98 -2.71
N GLN A 120 3.80 7.03 -1.77
CA GLN A 120 2.77 6.78 -0.76
C GLN A 120 2.65 7.94 0.26
N GLU A 121 3.76 8.44 0.78
CA GLU A 121 3.77 9.58 1.73
C GLU A 121 3.22 10.86 1.10
N ARG A 122 3.51 11.09 -0.18
CA ARG A 122 2.99 12.24 -0.92
C ARG A 122 1.46 12.25 -1.03
N ARG A 123 0.80 11.10 -0.92
CA ARG A 123 -0.67 10.97 -0.83
C ARG A 123 -1.25 11.62 0.43
N THR A 124 -0.49 11.66 1.52
CA THR A 124 -0.92 12.28 2.78
C THR A 124 -1.09 13.79 2.63
N TYR A 125 -0.40 14.41 1.67
CA TYR A 125 -0.40 15.86 1.43
C TYR A 125 -1.32 16.31 0.30
N ILE A 126 -2.29 15.48 -0.08
CA ILE A 126 -3.36 15.89 -1.00
C ILE A 126 -4.23 16.92 -0.28
N PRO A 127 -4.49 18.10 -0.87
CA PRO A 127 -5.35 19.11 -0.24
C PRO A 127 -6.77 18.56 -0.02
N GLN A 128 -7.14 18.26 1.23
CA GLN A 128 -8.43 17.65 1.59
C GLN A 128 -9.62 18.63 1.60
N GLY A 129 -9.56 19.74 0.87
CA GLY A 129 -10.63 20.73 0.81
C GLY A 129 -11.55 20.50 -0.38
N LYS A 130 -12.88 20.47 -0.17
CA LYS A 130 -13.81 20.93 -1.21
C LYS A 130 -13.39 22.34 -1.56
N LEU A 131 -12.72 22.49 -2.70
CA LEU A 131 -12.32 23.78 -3.20
C LEU A 131 -13.61 24.63 -3.38
N PRO A 132 -13.77 25.74 -2.63
CA PRO A 132 -14.80 26.69 -2.99
C PRO A 132 -14.30 27.37 -4.26
N ASP A 133 -14.97 27.05 -5.38
CA ASP A 133 -14.83 27.76 -6.66
C ASP A 133 -13.47 27.56 -7.37
N LEU A 134 -13.48 26.70 -8.40
CA LEU A 134 -12.34 26.43 -9.30
C LEU A 134 -11.83 27.68 -10.03
N SER A 135 -12.62 28.76 -10.09
CA SER A 135 -12.22 30.01 -10.76
C SER A 135 -11.23 30.88 -9.96
N LYS A 136 -11.01 30.57 -8.67
CA LYS A 136 -10.17 31.40 -7.77
C LYS A 136 -8.85 30.77 -7.36
N LEU A 137 -8.48 29.62 -7.92
CA LEU A 137 -7.38 28.80 -7.43
C LEU A 137 -6.23 28.65 -8.42
N THR A 138 -5.71 29.76 -8.95
CA THR A 138 -4.47 29.78 -9.73
C THR A 138 -3.20 29.64 -8.86
N HIS A 139 -3.31 29.65 -7.52
CA HIS A 139 -2.16 29.75 -6.61
C HIS A 139 -2.16 28.82 -5.38
N TYR A 140 -2.99 27.77 -5.35
CA TYR A 140 -2.76 26.70 -4.38
C TYR A 140 -1.91 25.64 -5.07
N SER A 141 -0.60 25.71 -4.81
CA SER A 141 0.33 24.63 -5.16
C SER A 141 -0.27 23.32 -4.66
N MET A 142 -0.62 22.41 -5.57
CA MET A 142 -0.95 21.04 -5.22
C MET A 142 0.32 20.41 -4.63
N LEU A 143 0.49 20.51 -3.30
CA LEU A 143 1.72 20.13 -2.61
C LEU A 143 1.98 18.61 -2.69
N GLY A 144 0.92 17.80 -2.87
CA GLY A 144 0.94 16.36 -3.07
C GLY A 144 0.56 15.92 -4.50
N TRP A 145 -0.34 14.96 -4.62
CA TRP A 145 -0.95 14.55 -5.89
C TRP A 145 -2.21 15.37 -6.19
N SER A 146 -2.63 15.45 -7.45
CA SER A 146 -3.93 16.04 -7.80
C SER A 146 -5.11 15.16 -7.38
N LYS A 147 -4.93 13.83 -7.32
CA LYS A 147 -5.92 12.84 -6.87
C LYS A 147 -5.29 11.81 -5.92
N SER A 148 -6.14 11.11 -5.15
CA SER A 148 -5.69 10.02 -4.29
C SER A 148 -5.44 8.75 -5.09
N TYR A 149 -4.24 8.65 -5.66
CA TYR A 149 -3.76 7.42 -6.31
C TYR A 149 -3.41 6.35 -5.27
N GLU A 150 -3.78 5.12 -5.55
CA GLU A 150 -3.50 3.98 -4.69
C GLU A 150 -2.29 3.21 -5.23
N PHE A 151 -1.12 3.45 -4.63
CA PHE A 151 0.08 2.65 -4.87
C PHE A 151 0.17 1.54 -3.84
N ASN A 152 0.14 0.29 -4.30
CA ASN A 152 0.03 -0.89 -3.45
C ASN A 152 1.30 -1.76 -3.49
N ASP A 153 1.33 -2.78 -2.64
CA ASP A 153 2.47 -3.71 -2.54
C ASP A 153 2.69 -4.50 -3.86
N THR A 154 1.65 -4.66 -4.68
CA THR A 154 1.78 -5.34 -5.98
C THR A 154 2.55 -4.50 -7.00
N ASP A 155 2.36 -3.18 -6.99
CA ASP A 155 3.12 -2.24 -7.83
C ASP A 155 4.62 -2.32 -7.46
N PHE A 156 4.92 -2.32 -6.17
CA PHE A 156 6.29 -2.46 -5.67
C PHE A 156 6.93 -3.80 -6.07
N SER A 157 6.22 -4.92 -5.83
CA SER A 157 6.72 -6.25 -6.19
C SER A 157 6.98 -6.40 -7.69
N THR A 158 6.14 -5.77 -8.52
CA THR A 158 6.29 -5.77 -9.98
C THR A 158 7.49 -4.94 -10.41
N ALA A 159 7.67 -3.74 -9.84
CA ALA A 159 8.82 -2.89 -10.10
C ALA A 159 10.14 -3.61 -9.77
N ILE A 160 10.21 -4.29 -8.61
CA ILE A 160 11.41 -5.09 -8.26
C ILE A 160 11.61 -6.22 -9.24
N ARG A 161 10.56 -7.01 -9.52
CA ARG A 161 10.69 -8.19 -10.39
C ARG A 161 11.25 -7.80 -11.75
N LEU A 162 10.72 -6.74 -12.35
CA LEU A 162 11.20 -6.22 -13.64
C LEU A 162 12.65 -5.73 -13.53
N THR A 163 13.00 -5.01 -12.47
CA THR A 163 14.37 -4.54 -12.25
C THR A 163 15.36 -5.70 -12.12
N VAL A 164 14.99 -6.75 -11.39
CA VAL A 164 15.82 -7.95 -11.19
C VAL A 164 15.95 -8.76 -12.47
N GLU A 165 14.87 -8.95 -13.23
CA GLU A 165 14.90 -9.62 -14.54
C GLU A 165 15.85 -8.92 -15.51
N LEU A 166 15.83 -7.58 -15.55
CA LEU A 166 16.74 -6.80 -16.41
C LEU A 166 18.20 -6.97 -16.02
N MET A 167 18.49 -7.01 -14.71
CA MET A 167 19.84 -7.20 -14.19
C MET A 167 20.42 -8.60 -14.41
N GLN A 168 19.59 -9.62 -14.64
CA GLN A 168 20.06 -10.97 -14.92
C GLN A 168 20.69 -11.10 -16.31
N THR A 169 20.50 -10.10 -17.17
CA THR A 169 21.10 -10.10 -18.51
C THR A 169 22.60 -9.74 -18.44
N PRO A 170 23.50 -10.64 -18.86
CA PRO A 170 24.95 -10.41 -18.73
C PRO A 170 25.43 -9.22 -19.57
N ASN A 171 26.38 -8.44 -19.02
CA ASN A 171 27.06 -7.30 -19.67
C ASN A 171 26.21 -6.06 -20.03
N ILE A 172 25.00 -5.90 -19.48
CA ILE A 172 24.20 -4.69 -19.71
C ILE A 172 24.49 -3.66 -18.61
N GLN A 173 25.02 -2.50 -19.01
CA GLN A 173 24.97 -1.29 -18.18
C GLN A 173 23.51 -0.98 -17.83
N ILE A 174 23.24 -0.57 -16.60
CA ILE A 174 21.87 -0.32 -16.14
C ILE A 174 21.22 0.74 -17.02
N GLN A 175 20.17 0.35 -17.75
CA GLN A 175 19.44 1.26 -18.62
C GLN A 175 18.41 2.04 -17.77
N TRP A 176 18.86 3.11 -17.13
CA TRP A 176 18.02 3.94 -16.25
C TRP A 176 16.80 4.52 -16.95
N ASN A 177 16.93 4.91 -18.22
CA ASN A 177 15.80 5.39 -19.03
C ASN A 177 14.73 4.31 -19.22
N TYR A 178 15.15 3.05 -19.38
CA TYR A 178 14.22 1.94 -19.49
C TYR A 178 13.51 1.68 -18.16
N LEU A 179 14.24 1.67 -17.04
CA LEU A 179 13.64 1.53 -15.70
C LEU A 179 12.66 2.67 -15.39
N THR A 180 13.02 3.90 -15.76
CA THR A 180 12.18 5.09 -15.63
C THR A 180 10.92 4.92 -16.45
N GLY A 181 11.02 4.59 -17.74
CA GLY A 181 9.88 4.37 -18.62
C GLY A 181 8.96 3.24 -18.15
N VAL A 182 9.51 2.09 -17.74
CA VAL A 182 8.71 0.99 -17.21
C VAL A 182 7.98 1.39 -15.92
N CYS A 183 8.67 2.03 -14.98
CA CYS A 183 8.05 2.47 -13.73
C CYS A 183 7.04 3.60 -13.94
N CYS A 184 7.32 4.52 -14.86
CA CYS A 184 6.47 5.65 -15.20
C CYS A 184 5.25 5.18 -15.98
N ASP A 185 5.41 4.46 -17.09
CA ASP A 185 4.30 4.17 -18.00
C ASP A 185 3.49 2.95 -17.58
N SER A 186 4.14 1.92 -17.03
CA SER A 186 3.50 0.61 -16.81
C SER A 186 3.16 0.34 -15.36
N VAL A 187 4.03 0.69 -14.41
CA VAL A 187 3.83 0.31 -12.99
C VAL A 187 3.08 1.38 -12.22
N TYR A 188 3.70 2.54 -12.00
CA TYR A 188 3.12 3.59 -11.16
C TYR A 188 2.23 4.53 -11.94
N GLY A 189 2.62 4.99 -13.13
CA GLY A 189 1.78 5.90 -13.93
C GLY A 189 0.58 5.23 -14.57
N GLY A 190 0.50 3.89 -14.61
CA GLY A 190 -0.74 3.17 -14.90
C GLY A 190 -1.88 3.50 -13.91
N ARG A 191 -1.55 4.06 -12.72
CA ARG A 191 -2.52 4.57 -11.74
C ARG A 191 -2.83 6.06 -11.92
N ILE A 192 -2.01 6.80 -12.66
CA ILE A 192 -2.04 8.26 -12.73
C ILE A 192 -2.72 8.70 -14.02
N GLU A 193 -3.86 9.40 -13.88
CA GLU A 193 -4.60 9.95 -15.01
C GLU A 193 -4.15 11.37 -15.42
N ASN A 194 -3.59 12.14 -14.47
CA ASN A 194 -3.25 13.54 -14.70
C ASN A 194 -1.82 13.66 -15.27
N ILE A 195 -1.68 14.33 -16.41
CA ILE A 195 -0.40 14.56 -17.09
C ILE A 195 0.59 15.34 -16.20
N GLN A 196 0.11 16.28 -15.37
CA GLN A 196 0.96 17.02 -14.45
C GLN A 196 1.52 16.11 -13.34
N ASP A 197 0.70 15.19 -12.82
CA ASP A 197 1.13 14.20 -11.83
C ASP A 197 2.09 13.18 -12.45
N LEU A 198 1.91 12.82 -13.73
CA LEU A 198 2.89 12.00 -14.46
C LEU A 198 4.24 12.70 -14.56
N GLY A 199 4.27 14.01 -14.83
CA GLY A 199 5.52 14.80 -14.81
C GLY A 199 6.20 14.82 -13.44
N ILE A 200 5.43 14.82 -12.35
CA ILE A 200 5.96 14.71 -10.99
C ILE A 200 6.55 13.32 -10.75
N LEU A 201 5.84 12.26 -11.16
CA LEU A 201 6.33 10.88 -11.08
C LEU A 201 7.65 10.72 -11.85
N ASP A 202 7.69 11.16 -13.10
CA ASP A 202 8.87 11.12 -13.95
C ASP A 202 10.06 11.87 -13.33
N SER A 203 9.81 13.05 -12.74
CA SER A 203 10.84 13.81 -12.03
C SER A 203 11.43 13.05 -10.84
N TYR A 204 10.60 12.38 -10.03
CA TYR A 204 11.10 11.56 -8.92
C TYR A 204 11.88 10.34 -9.43
N LEU A 205 11.36 9.63 -10.43
CA LEU A 205 12.06 8.47 -10.99
C LEU A 205 13.42 8.86 -11.56
N SER A 206 13.48 9.94 -12.36
CA SER A 206 14.70 10.46 -12.97
C SER A 206 15.74 10.93 -11.95
N GLN A 207 15.33 11.40 -10.77
CA GLN A 207 16.26 11.79 -9.70
C GLN A 207 16.86 10.59 -8.94
N TYR A 208 16.14 9.47 -8.89
CA TYR A 208 16.55 8.27 -8.16
C TYR A 208 17.23 7.23 -9.05
N PHE A 209 16.87 7.16 -10.33
CA PHE A 209 17.45 6.27 -11.31
C PHE A 209 18.63 6.92 -12.03
N VAL A 210 19.74 7.04 -11.29
CA VAL A 210 20.99 7.62 -11.78
C VAL A 210 22.18 6.74 -11.37
N ASP A 211 23.28 6.80 -12.13
CA ASP A 211 24.48 6.01 -11.85
C ASP A 211 25.07 6.32 -10.47
N GLU A 212 24.95 7.57 -10.01
CA GLU A 212 25.38 7.97 -8.69
C GLU A 212 24.70 7.16 -7.59
N ALA A 213 23.46 6.71 -7.80
CA ALA A 213 22.68 5.95 -6.83
C ALA A 213 23.31 4.58 -6.49
N LEU A 214 24.19 4.06 -7.36
CA LEU A 214 24.98 2.85 -7.09
C LEU A 214 26.23 3.14 -6.25
N THR A 215 26.62 4.40 -6.12
CA THR A 215 27.81 4.81 -5.38
C THR A 215 27.51 5.00 -3.88
N HIS A 216 28.56 5.04 -3.05
CA HIS A 216 28.44 5.33 -1.62
C HIS A 216 28.14 6.80 -1.31
N ARG A 217 28.23 7.69 -2.31
CA ARG A 217 28.11 9.14 -2.11
C ARG A 217 26.69 9.63 -2.31
N TRP A 218 25.87 8.87 -3.02
CA TRP A 218 24.50 9.26 -3.30
C TRP A 218 23.62 9.16 -2.05
N ARG A 219 22.70 10.12 -1.96
CA ARG A 219 21.79 10.31 -0.84
C ARG A 219 20.38 10.45 -1.40
N PRO A 220 19.40 9.70 -0.87
CA PRO A 220 18.00 9.93 -1.19
C PRO A 220 17.58 11.36 -0.85
N LEU A 221 16.58 11.89 -1.57
CA LEU A 221 16.04 13.23 -1.30
C LEU A 221 15.62 13.37 0.17
N GLY A 222 16.10 14.43 0.81
CA GLY A 222 15.77 14.75 2.20
C GLY A 222 16.44 13.85 3.25
N MET A 223 17.33 12.92 2.87
CA MET A 223 18.08 12.08 3.82
C MET A 223 19.54 12.57 3.97
N SER A 224 20.00 12.66 5.22
CA SER A 224 21.39 13.03 5.54
C SER A 224 22.39 11.89 5.34
N ASN A 225 21.92 10.64 5.34
CA ASN A 225 22.74 9.44 5.39
C ASN A 225 22.89 8.81 4.01
N SER A 226 24.09 8.29 3.71
CA SER A 226 24.37 7.50 2.51
C SER A 226 23.78 6.09 2.59
N LEU A 227 23.58 5.48 1.43
CA LEU A 227 23.08 4.10 1.30
C LEU A 227 23.98 3.08 2.03
N PRO A 228 23.39 2.12 2.77
CA PRO A 228 24.13 0.99 3.31
C PRO A 228 24.68 0.14 2.16
N SER A 229 25.90 -0.36 2.33
CA SER A 229 26.66 -1.05 1.28
C SER A 229 26.64 -2.57 1.40
N TYR A 230 25.94 -3.07 2.41
CA TYR A 230 25.89 -4.47 2.79
C TYR A 230 24.50 -5.02 2.50
N SER A 231 24.44 -6.26 2.04
CA SER A 231 23.19 -7.01 1.80
C SER A 231 22.55 -7.55 3.08
N ASN A 232 23.21 -7.44 4.24
CA ASN A 232 22.69 -7.95 5.51
C ASN A 232 21.56 -7.07 6.05
N PHE A 233 20.33 -7.56 5.90
CA PHE A 233 19.15 -7.00 6.54
C PHE A 233 18.81 -7.82 7.80
N GLN A 234 18.75 -7.16 8.95
CA GLN A 234 18.23 -7.74 10.20
C GLN A 234 17.01 -6.92 10.64
N VAL A 235 15.83 -7.54 10.61
CA VAL A 235 14.66 -7.01 11.33
C VAL A 235 14.94 -7.21 12.81
N ARG A 236 15.15 -6.13 13.57
CA ARG A 236 15.08 -6.19 15.03
C ARG A 236 13.63 -6.06 15.48
#